data_AF-A0A0F9I5K9-F1
#
_entry.id   AF-A0A0F9I5K9-F1
#
_cell.length_a   1.000
_cell.length_b   1.000
_cell.length_c   1.000
_cell.angle_alpha   90.00
_cell.angle_beta   90.00
_cell.angle_gamma   90.00
#
_symmetry.space_group_name_H-M   'P 1'
#
loop_
_entity.id
_entity.type
_entity.pdbx_description
1 polymer ?
#
loop_
_entity_poly.entity_id
_entity_poly.type
_entity_poly.pdbx_seq_one_letter_code
_entity_poly.pdbx_strand_id
1 'polypeptide(L)' 'PEDPATGSGCGCLAAYILEHQVLGEGPVQVRAEQGVEMGRPSLLRLSAEHVNGEITVGVGGAVVPTARGVLY' A
#
# COMPACT_ATOMS: atom_id res chain seq x y z
N PRO A 1 14.55 10.77 -9.69
CA PRO A 1 14.59 9.80 -8.57
C PRO A 1 13.18 9.29 -8.28
N GLU A 2 12.99 7.99 -8.19
CA GLU A 2 11.70 7.33 -7.97
C GLU A 2 11.74 6.56 -6.64
N ASP A 3 10.59 6.41 -5.99
CA ASP A 3 10.44 5.67 -4.73
C ASP A 3 10.03 4.22 -5.02
N PRO A 4 10.74 3.21 -4.47
CA PRO A 4 10.43 1.79 -4.72
C PRO A 4 9.09 1.31 -4.16
N ALA A 5 8.60 1.92 -3.07
CA ALA A 5 7.38 1.50 -2.39
C ALA A 5 6.71 2.69 -1.68
N THR A 6 5.69 3.26 -2.31
CA THR A 6 5.04 4.47 -1.78
C THR A 6 3.73 4.11 -1.07
N GLY A 7 3.83 3.88 0.25
CA GLY A 7 2.69 3.47 1.07
C GLY A 7 1.51 4.45 1.04
N SER A 8 1.77 5.76 1.01
CA SER A 8 0.72 6.79 0.91
C SER A 8 -0.03 6.73 -0.42
N GLY A 9 0.69 6.58 -1.54
CA GLY A 9 0.08 6.44 -2.86
C GLY A 9 -0.78 5.18 -2.96
N CYS A 10 -0.26 4.06 -2.47
CA CYS A 10 -1.02 2.81 -2.42
C CYS A 10 -2.23 2.88 -1.48
N GLY A 11 -2.13 3.62 -0.37
CA GLY A 11 -3.27 3.86 0.52
C GLY A 11 -4.40 4.64 -0.18
N CYS A 12 -4.05 5.71 -0.91
CA CYS A 12 -5.03 6.45 -1.72
C CYS A 12 -5.67 5.59 -2.80
N LEU A 13 -4.90 4.71 -3.44
CA LEU A 13 -5.44 3.75 -4.42
C LEU A 13 -6.47 2.81 -3.78
N ALA A 14 -6.21 2.29 -2.58
CA ALA A 14 -7.15 1.41 -1.88
C ALA A 14 -8.48 2.12 -1.56
N ALA A 15 -8.41 3.37 -1.08
CA ALA A 15 -9.60 4.20 -0.85
C ALA A 15 -10.38 4.46 -2.15
N TYR A 16 -9.67 4.77 -3.24
CA TYR A 16 -10.29 4.99 -4.55
C TYR A 16 -11.03 3.75 -5.06
N ILE A 17 -10.43 2.56 -4.93
CA ILE A 17 -11.05 1.30 -5.34
C ILE A 17 -12.36 1.05 -4.56
N LEU A 18 -12.35 1.33 -3.25
CA LEU A 18 -13.52 1.17 -2.38
C LEU A 18 -14.62 2.17 -2.76
N GLU A 19 -14.30 3.45 -2.81
CA GLU A 19 -15.25 4.54 -3.05
C GLU A 19 -15.96 4.40 -4.40
N HIS A 20 -15.22 3.96 -5.42
CA HIS A 20 -15.76 3.80 -6.77
C HIS A 20 -16.20 2.38 -7.11
N GLN A 21 -16.20 1.46 -6.12
CA GLN A 21 -16.62 0.07 -6.29
C GLN A 21 -15.96 -0.61 -7.50
N VAL A 22 -14.69 -0.31 -7.76
CA VAL A 22 -13.96 -0.76 -8.96
C VAL A 22 -13.89 -2.29 -9.02
N LEU A 23 -13.89 -2.95 -7.86
CA LEU A 23 -13.88 -4.40 -7.72
C LEU A 23 -15.22 -4.98 -7.22
N GLY A 24 -16.29 -4.19 -7.30
CA GLY A 24 -17.60 -4.51 -6.74
C GLY A 24 -17.80 -3.96 -5.33
N GLU A 25 -18.94 -4.31 -4.74
CA GLU A 25 -19.31 -3.88 -3.39
C GLU A 25 -18.55 -4.67 -2.31
N GLY A 26 -18.22 -3.98 -1.22
CA GLY A 26 -17.60 -4.57 -0.04
C GLY A 26 -16.18 -4.08 0.24
N PRO A 27 -15.53 -4.62 1.28
CA PRO A 27 -14.19 -4.21 1.65
C PRO A 27 -13.17 -4.62 0.60
N VAL A 28 -12.17 -3.77 0.40
CA VAL A 28 -11.06 -3.99 -0.52
C VAL A 28 -9.95 -4.75 0.19
N GLN A 29 -9.46 -5.82 -0.43
CA GLN A 29 -8.20 -6.47 -0.07
C GLN A 29 -7.43 -6.80 -1.34
N VAL A 30 -6.36 -6.04 -1.61
CA VAL A 30 -5.59 -6.17 -2.85
C VAL A 30 -4.10 -6.18 -2.60
N ARG A 31 -3.36 -6.64 -3.60
CA ARG A 31 -1.89 -6.61 -3.64
C ARG A 31 -1.48 -5.63 -4.73
N ALA A 32 -0.55 -4.73 -4.41
CA ALA A 32 0.01 -3.77 -5.35
C ALA A 32 1.52 -3.99 -5.47
N GLU A 33 2.02 -4.01 -6.70
CA GLU A 33 3.44 -4.09 -7.03
C GLU A 33 3.95 -2.71 -7.44
N GLN A 34 5.13 -2.32 -6.95
CA GLN A 34 5.80 -1.08 -7.32
C GLN A 34 7.32 -1.31 -7.40
N GLY A 35 8.00 -0.47 -8.18
CA GLY A 35 9.47 -0.41 -8.21
C GLY A 35 10.13 -1.51 -9.04
N VAL A 36 9.37 -2.27 -9.84
CA VAL A 36 9.88 -3.34 -10.71
C VAL A 36 10.83 -2.77 -11.76
N GLU A 37 10.42 -1.71 -12.44
CA GLU A 37 11.15 -1.04 -13.53
C GLU A 37 12.46 -0.40 -13.05
N MET A 38 12.52 -0.03 -11.77
CA MET A 38 13.73 0.52 -11.12
C MET A 38 14.57 -0.54 -10.39
N GLY A 39 14.26 -1.83 -10.56
CA GLY A 39 15.02 -2.95 -9.98
C GLY A 39 14.88 -3.11 -8.47
N ARG A 40 13.84 -2.51 -7.86
CA ARG A 40 13.54 -2.57 -6.42
C ARG A 40 12.10 -3.06 -6.19
N PRO A 41 11.78 -4.30 -6.63
CA PRO A 41 10.43 -4.81 -6.59
C PRO A 41 9.90 -4.85 -5.16
N SER A 42 8.73 -4.25 -4.96
CA SER A 42 8.07 -4.15 -3.67
C SER A 42 6.61 -4.59 -3.79
N LEU A 43 6.18 -5.46 -2.87
CA LEU A 43 4.80 -5.96 -2.80
C LEU A 43 4.11 -5.39 -1.56
N LEU A 44 3.08 -4.59 -1.78
CA LEU A 44 2.25 -3.97 -0.75
C LEU A 44 0.90 -4.68 -0.66
N ARG A 45 0.44 -4.92 0.57
CA ARG A 45 -0.89 -5.44 0.89
C ARG A 45 -1.76 -4.28 1.33
N LEU A 46 -2.87 -4.08 0.64
CA LEU A 46 -3.78 -2.96 0.86
C LEU A 46 -5.12 -3.47 1.35
N SER A 47 -5.68 -2.79 2.35
CA SER A 47 -7.06 -2.97 2.78
C SER A 47 -7.78 -1.62 2.83
N ALA A 48 -9.04 -1.59 2.45
CA ALA A 48 -9.89 -0.43 2.68
C ALA A 48 -11.33 -0.87 2.98
N GLU A 49 -11.97 -0.21 3.95
CA GLU A 49 -13.34 -0.50 4.34
C GLU A 49 -14.02 0.76 4.90
N HIS A 50 -15.35 0.80 4.86
CA HIS A 50 -16.11 1.83 5.54
C HIS A 50 -16.32 1.45 7.01
N VAL A 51 -15.83 2.28 7.92
CA VAL A 51 -16.02 2.14 9.37
C VAL A 51 -16.69 3.41 9.88
N ASN A 52 -17.87 3.27 10.46
CA ASN A 52 -18.67 4.39 10.98
C ASN A 52 -18.91 5.53 9.97
N GLY A 53 -19.03 5.21 8.68
CA GLY A 53 -19.25 6.20 7.62
C GLY A 53 -17.98 6.86 7.07
N GLU A 54 -16.80 6.50 7.57
CA GLU A 54 -15.50 6.97 7.07
C GLU A 54 -14.73 5.83 6.40
N ILE A 55 -13.82 6.16 5.48
CA ILE A 55 -12.92 5.17 4.87
C ILE A 55 -11.72 4.94 5.79
N THR A 56 -11.54 3.70 6.24
CA THR A 56 -10.33 3.26 6.92
C THR A 56 -9.45 2.51 5.95
N VAL A 57 -8.16 2.87 5.88
CA VAL A 57 -7.17 2.25 4.99
C VAL A 57 -6.05 1.59 5.79
N GLY A 58 -5.68 0.38 5.41
CA GLY A 58 -4.51 -0.34 5.89
C GLY A 58 -3.50 -0.55 4.77
N VAL A 59 -2.23 -0.26 5.04
CA VAL A 59 -1.11 -0.55 4.13
C VAL A 59 -0.07 -1.36 4.89
N GLY A 60 0.19 -2.57 4.41
CA GLY A 60 1.13 -3.50 5.03
C GLY A 60 2.12 -4.06 4.02
N GLY A 61 3.25 -4.54 4.51
CA GLY A 61 4.31 -5.16 3.70
C GLY A 61 5.30 -5.88 4.60
N ALA A 62 6.07 -6.80 4.02
CA ALA A 62 7.20 -7.38 4.73
C ALA A 62 8.40 -6.43 4.60
N VAL A 63 9.18 -6.31 5.67
CA VAL A 63 10.44 -5.55 5.67
C VAL A 63 11.59 -6.48 6.02
N VAL A 64 12.73 -6.27 5.38
CA VAL A 64 13.96 -7.02 5.63
C VAL A 64 15.04 -6.03 6.07
N PRO A 65 15.65 -6.20 7.26
CA PRO A 65 16.74 -5.35 7.69
C PRO A 65 17.96 -5.55 6.79
N THR A 66 18.51 -4.47 6.23
CA THR A 66 19.64 -4.51 5.29
C THR A 66 20.97 -4.13 5.95
N ALA A 67 20.96 -3.22 6.91
CA ALA A 67 22.15 -2.77 7.64
C ALA A 67 21.78 -2.24 9.04
N ARG A 68 22.76 -2.22 9.94
CA ARG A 68 22.67 -1.64 11.29
C ARG A 68 23.99 -0.95 11.65
N GLY A 69 23.93 0.17 12.36
CA GLY A 69 25.10 0.90 12.86
C GLY A 69 24.74 1.85 14.01
N VAL A 70 25.72 2.62 14.49
CA VAL A 70 25.59 3.66 15.53
C VAL A 70 26.17 4.97 14.97
N LEU A 71 25.44 6.08 15.13
CA LEU A 71 25.93 7.44 14.83
C LEU A 71 26.47 8.08 16.12
N TYR A 72 27.63 8.72 16.03
CA TYR A 72 28.30 9.46 17.12
C TYR A 72 28.16 10.97 16.92
#